data_AF-A0A3C1J7G8-F1
#
_entry.id   AF-A0A3C1J7G8-F1
#
_cell.length_a   1.000
_cell.length_b   1.000
_cell.length_c   1.000
_cell.angle_alpha   90.00
_cell.angle_beta   90.00
_cell.angle_gamma   90.00
#
_symmetry.space_group_name_H-M   'P 1'
#
loop_
_entity.id
_entity.type
_entity.pdbx_description
1 polymer ?
#
loop_
_entity_poly.entity_id
_entity_poly.type
_entity_poly.pdbx_seq_one_letter_code
_entity_poly.pdbx_strand_id
1 'polypeptide(L)'
;MNCEYGEKLILYTYGEAGQGLAAEVEAHLPGCASCRAELAALRAAGGALSAFKAEPSRNTVLAVLRAARAAAEGRRGFRFSWGEALLSGALASAMAFVFAFSGRTAAADLAWNSGLDSGLDSVEYSVYQAQADALSAQGDWEYGLSDLEDESLDFSKNV
;
A
#
# COMPACT_ATOMS: atom_id res chain seq x y z
N MET A 1 -0.27 -37.85 -1.81
CA MET A 1 0.54 -36.71 -2.26
C MET A 1 -0.36 -35.76 -3.01
N ASN A 2 -0.89 -34.76 -2.31
CA ASN A 2 -1.82 -33.68 -2.71
C ASN A 2 -3.07 -33.68 -1.83
N CYS A 3 -2.86 -33.43 -0.54
CA CYS A 3 -3.94 -32.95 0.31
C CYS A 3 -3.98 -31.43 0.17
N GLU A 4 -5.16 -30.86 -0.04
CA GLU A 4 -5.38 -29.40 -0.17
C GLU A 4 -4.88 -28.62 1.06
N TYR A 5 -4.76 -29.28 2.21
CA TYR A 5 -4.30 -28.66 3.45
C TYR A 5 -2.79 -28.38 3.50
N GLY A 6 -1.99 -28.87 2.55
CA GLY A 6 -0.54 -28.69 2.56
C GLY A 6 -0.10 -27.23 2.67
N GLU A 7 -0.70 -26.34 1.87
CA GLU A 7 -0.41 -24.89 1.92
C GLU A 7 -0.91 -24.24 3.22
N LYS A 8 -2.08 -24.67 3.70
CA LYS A 8 -2.68 -24.18 4.96
C LYS A 8 -1.81 -24.51 6.18
N LEU A 9 -1.05 -25.62 6.14
CA LEU A 9 -0.11 -26.00 7.20
C LEU A 9 1.04 -25.01 7.38
N ILE A 10 1.47 -24.32 6.32
CA ILE A 10 2.53 -23.32 6.39
C ILE A 10 2.04 -22.14 7.23
N LEU A 11 0.87 -21.58 6.89
CA LEU A 11 0.25 -20.50 7.64
C LEU A 11 -0.01 -20.89 9.10
N TYR A 12 -0.48 -22.11 9.33
CA TYR A 12 -0.67 -22.64 10.68
C TYR A 12 0.65 -22.71 11.46
N THR A 13 1.74 -23.15 10.84
CA THR A 13 3.05 -23.31 11.50
C THR A 13 3.65 -21.97 11.92
N TYR A 14 3.48 -20.92 11.10
CA TYR A 14 3.98 -19.58 11.41
C TYR A 14 3.03 -18.73 12.26
N GLY A 15 1.86 -19.26 12.65
CA GLY A 15 0.86 -18.54 13.46
C GLY A 15 0.06 -17.50 12.68
N GLU A 16 0.07 -17.60 11.35
CA GLU A 16 -0.62 -16.68 10.43
C GLU A 16 -2.00 -17.20 10.00
N ALA A 17 -2.29 -18.48 10.26
CA ALA A 17 -3.63 -19.02 10.15
C ALA A 17 -4.49 -18.42 11.27
N GLY A 18 -5.30 -17.41 10.96
CA GLY A 18 -6.30 -16.89 11.90
C GLY A 18 -7.16 -17.99 12.53
N GLN A 19 -7.91 -17.66 13.59
CA GLN A 19 -8.55 -18.66 14.47
C GLN A 19 -9.40 -19.72 13.74
N GLY A 20 -10.13 -19.34 12.69
CA GLY A 20 -10.95 -20.28 11.90
C GLY A 20 -10.11 -21.31 11.15
N LEU A 21 -9.09 -20.87 10.43
CA LEU A 21 -8.21 -21.75 9.64
C LEU A 21 -7.39 -22.67 10.56
N ALA A 22 -6.96 -22.17 11.72
CA ALA A 22 -6.27 -22.99 12.71
C ALA A 22 -7.16 -24.14 13.21
N ALA A 23 -8.43 -23.86 13.53
CA ALA A 23 -9.38 -24.88 13.96
C ALA A 23 -9.67 -25.93 12.87
N GLU A 24 -9.77 -25.51 11.60
CA GLU A 24 -9.94 -26.41 10.46
C GLU A 24 -8.75 -27.36 10.29
N VAL A 25 -7.53 -26.82 10.37
CA VAL A 25 -6.29 -27.62 10.30
C VAL A 25 -6.23 -28.61 11.46
N GLU A 26 -6.52 -28.17 12.68
CA GLU A 26 -6.51 -29.02 13.88
C GLU A 26 -7.53 -30.16 13.81
N ALA A 27 -8.72 -29.89 13.27
CA ALA A 27 -9.73 -30.90 13.01
C ALA A 27 -9.31 -31.91 11.92
N HIS A 28 -8.52 -31.47 10.94
CA HIS A 28 -8.04 -32.31 9.83
C HIS A 28 -6.90 -33.25 10.24
N LEU A 29 -6.00 -32.80 11.12
CA LEU A 29 -4.77 -33.52 11.49
C LEU A 29 -4.99 -34.97 11.98
N PRO A 30 -6.02 -35.31 12.79
CA PRO A 30 -6.28 -36.70 13.17
C PRO A 30 -6.58 -37.63 11.98
N GLY A 31 -7.23 -37.12 10.94
CA GLY A 31 -7.67 -37.89 9.77
C GLY A 31 -6.61 -38.07 8.68
N CYS A 32 -5.56 -37.25 8.65
CA CYS A 32 -4.62 -37.22 7.53
C CYS A 32 -3.16 -37.44 7.95
N ALA A 33 -2.62 -38.64 7.64
CA ALA A 33 -1.25 -38.99 7.97
C ALA A 33 -0.20 -38.16 7.21
N SER A 34 -0.45 -37.77 5.96
CA SER A 34 0.48 -36.96 5.18
C SER A 34 0.62 -35.55 5.77
N CYS A 35 -0.50 -34.91 6.13
CA CYS A 35 -0.48 -33.59 6.76
C CYS A 35 0.23 -33.59 8.12
N ARG A 36 0.10 -34.68 8.91
CA ARG A 36 0.88 -34.83 10.15
C ARG A 36 2.38 -34.94 9.90
N ALA A 37 2.78 -35.70 8.87
CA ALA A 37 4.19 -35.85 8.51
C ALA A 37 4.78 -34.53 7.99
N GLU A 38 4.05 -33.80 7.15
CA GLU A 38 4.44 -32.48 6.65
C GLU A 38 4.56 -31.46 7.79
N LEU A 39 3.59 -31.41 8.71
CA LEU A 39 3.65 -30.54 9.88
C LEU A 39 4.85 -30.86 10.78
N ALA A 40 5.17 -32.14 10.96
CA ALA A 40 6.37 -32.55 11.71
C ALA A 40 7.66 -32.10 11.01
N ALA A 41 7.73 -32.21 9.68
CA ALA A 41 8.87 -31.74 8.89
C ALA A 41 9.05 -30.21 8.98
N LEU A 42 7.95 -29.44 8.86
CA LEU A 42 7.97 -27.98 9.02
C LEU A 42 8.45 -27.56 10.41
N ARG A 43 7.95 -28.22 11.47
CA ARG A 43 8.40 -27.96 12.85
C ARG A 43 9.88 -28.30 13.05
N ALA A 44 10.36 -29.40 12.47
CA ALA A 44 11.77 -29.77 12.54
C ALA A 44 12.66 -28.75 11.82
N ALA A 45 12.25 -28.26 10.65
CA ALA A 45 12.95 -27.20 9.92
C ALA A 45 12.99 -25.90 10.71
N GLY A 46 11.85 -25.48 11.30
CA GLY A 46 11.80 -24.31 12.20
C GLY A 46 12.70 -24.46 13.43
N GLY A 47 12.76 -25.66 14.01
CA GLY A 47 13.69 -26.00 15.10
C GLY A 47 15.15 -25.84 14.69
N ALA A 48 15.54 -26.34 13.52
CA ALA A 48 16.90 -26.20 13.00
C ALA A 48 17.28 -24.73 12.73
N LEU A 49 16.35 -23.95 12.15
CA LEU A 49 16.56 -22.53 11.89
C LEU A 49 16.68 -21.71 13.19
N SER A 50 15.83 -21.99 14.18
CA SER A 50 15.89 -21.29 15.47
C SER A 50 17.15 -21.63 16.29
N ALA A 51 17.69 -22.84 16.13
CA ALA A 51 18.98 -23.22 16.70
C ALA A 51 20.15 -22.43 16.07
N PHE A 52 20.03 -22.08 14.79
CA PHE A 52 20.96 -21.17 14.11
C PHE A 52 20.62 -19.71 14.43
N LYS A 53 20.86 -19.30 15.67
CA LYS A 53 20.62 -17.91 16.08
C LYS A 53 21.79 -17.03 15.64
N ALA A 54 21.71 -16.51 14.41
CA ALA A 54 22.62 -15.48 13.94
C ALA A 54 22.35 -14.19 14.74
N GLU A 55 23.20 -13.92 15.72
CA GLU A 55 23.05 -12.71 16.53
C GLU A 55 23.44 -11.49 15.70
N PRO A 56 22.63 -10.40 15.71
CA PRO A 56 22.97 -9.21 14.96
C PRO A 56 24.29 -8.62 15.46
N SER A 57 25.06 -8.03 14.55
CA SER A 57 26.34 -7.41 14.93
C SER A 57 26.13 -6.35 16.02
N ARG A 58 27.13 -6.20 16.90
CA ARG A 58 27.11 -5.18 17.95
C ARG A 58 26.82 -3.78 17.40
N ASN A 59 27.33 -3.46 16.21
CA ASN A 59 27.10 -2.17 15.55
C ASN A 59 25.63 -1.97 15.18
N THR A 60 24.97 -3.01 14.66
CA THR A 60 23.54 -2.99 14.35
C THR A 60 22.71 -2.76 15.60
N VAL A 61 23.00 -3.48 16.68
CA VAL A 61 22.30 -3.31 17.97
C VAL A 61 22.47 -1.89 18.50
N LEU A 62 23.68 -1.35 18.48
CA LEU A 62 23.95 0.02 18.93
C LEU A 62 23.25 1.07 18.06
N ALA A 63 23.18 0.87 16.74
CA ALA A 63 22.47 1.77 15.84
C ALA A 63 20.97 1.82 16.15
N VAL A 64 20.34 0.65 16.34
CA VAL A 64 18.92 0.55 16.72
C VAL A 64 18.66 1.23 18.08
N LEU A 65 19.51 0.98 19.08
CA LEU A 65 19.36 1.60 20.40
C LEU A 65 19.49 3.13 20.36
N ARG A 66 20.42 3.66 19.54
CA ARG A 66 20.55 5.11 19.34
C ARG A 66 19.32 5.71 18.67
N ALA A 67 18.80 5.06 17.62
CA ALA A 67 17.60 5.50 16.94
C ALA A 67 16.37 5.49 17.87
N ALA A 68 16.21 4.44 18.67
CA ALA A 68 15.15 4.34 19.67
C ALA A 68 15.24 5.45 20.72
N ARG A 69 16.46 5.76 21.20
CA ARG A 69 16.67 6.86 22.16
C ARG A 69 16.32 8.22 21.56
N ALA A 70 16.77 8.52 20.33
CA ALA A 70 16.44 9.76 19.65
C ALA A 70 14.92 9.93 19.45
N ALA A 71 14.22 8.86 19.08
CA ALA A 71 12.77 8.86 18.93
C ALA A 71 12.03 9.04 20.27
N ALA A 72 12.58 8.55 21.38
CA ALA A 72 12.03 8.75 22.72
C ALA A 72 12.28 10.17 23.25
N GLU A 73 13.46 10.74 22.95
CA GLU A 73 13.80 12.12 23.31
C GLU A 73 12.98 13.15 22.52
N GLY A 74 12.73 12.89 21.23
CA GLY A 74 11.86 13.73 20.40
C GLY A 74 10.40 13.82 20.87
N ARG A 75 9.92 12.86 21.67
CA ARG A 75 8.56 12.86 22.24
C ARG A 75 8.46 13.54 23.61
N ARG A 76 9.57 13.98 24.22
CA ARG A 76 9.60 14.47 25.60
C ARG A 76 9.30 15.95 25.81
N GLY A 77 8.83 16.67 24.80
CA GLY A 77 8.51 18.08 24.96
C GLY A 77 7.18 18.45 24.33
N PHE A 78 6.09 18.37 25.09
CA PHE A 78 4.97 19.27 24.83
C PHE A 78 5.44 20.68 25.24
N ARG A 79 6.12 21.36 24.31
CA ARG A 79 6.51 22.75 24.50
C ARG A 79 5.26 23.59 24.26
N PHE A 80 4.56 23.94 25.34
CA PHE A 80 3.47 24.89 25.26
C PHE A 80 4.04 26.28 24.93
N SER A 81 4.00 26.65 23.65
CA SER A 81 4.37 27.98 23.19
C SER A 81 3.15 28.88 23.33
N TRP A 82 3.18 29.80 24.29
CA TRP A 82 2.14 30.82 24.45
C TRP A 82 1.97 31.68 23.18
N GLY A 83 3.03 31.85 22.40
CA GLY A 83 2.98 32.53 21.11
C GLY A 83 2.17 31.76 20.06
N GLU A 84 2.35 30.44 19.95
CA GLU A 84 1.57 29.60 19.03
C GLU A 84 0.12 29.42 19.50
N ALA A 85 -0.12 29.39 20.81
CA ALA A 85 -1.47 29.38 21.37
C ALA A 85 -2.24 30.68 21.06
N LEU A 86 -1.57 31.83 21.12
CA LEU A 86 -2.17 33.12 20.75
C LEU A 86 -2.41 33.23 19.24
N LEU A 87 -1.47 32.77 18.41
CA LEU A 87 -1.63 32.77 16.96
C LEU A 87 -2.75 31.83 16.48
N SER A 88 -2.84 30.63 17.07
CA SER A 88 -3.93 29.70 16.77
C SER A 88 -5.28 30.21 17.27
N GLY A 89 -5.33 30.87 18.43
CA GLY A 89 -6.52 31.55 18.94
C GLY A 89 -6.99 32.69 18.02
N ALA A 90 -6.05 33.50 17.51
CA ALA A 90 -6.35 34.59 16.57
C ALA A 90 -6.85 34.04 15.23
N LEU A 91 -6.23 32.98 14.71
CA LEU A 91 -6.63 32.34 13.46
C LEU A 91 -7.99 31.65 13.59
N ALA A 92 -8.25 30.96 14.70
CA ALA A 92 -9.55 30.36 14.97
C ALA A 92 -10.65 31.42 15.09
N SER A 93 -10.36 32.56 15.72
CA SER A 93 -11.29 33.68 15.84
C SER A 93 -11.54 34.35 14.48
N ALA A 94 -10.50 34.52 13.66
CA ALA A 94 -10.64 35.03 12.29
C ALA A 94 -11.47 34.08 11.42
N MET A 95 -11.22 32.77 11.49
CA MET A 95 -12.01 31.76 10.77
C MET A 95 -13.46 31.75 11.25
N ALA A 96 -13.71 31.78 12.56
CA ALA A 96 -15.07 31.84 13.11
C ALA A 96 -15.80 33.12 12.68
N PHE A 97 -15.09 34.25 12.61
CA PHE A 97 -15.63 35.51 12.10
C PHE A 97 -15.97 35.42 10.61
N VAL A 98 -15.08 34.84 9.80
CA VAL A 98 -15.35 34.56 8.38
C VAL A 98 -16.54 33.64 8.23
N PHE A 99 -16.65 32.53 8.96
CA PHE A 99 -17.82 31.64 8.88
C PHE A 99 -19.12 32.32 9.33
N ALA A 100 -19.09 33.10 10.40
CA ALA A 100 -20.26 33.80 10.93
C ALA A 100 -20.79 34.89 9.99
N PHE A 101 -19.91 35.51 9.18
CA PHE A 101 -20.28 36.58 8.26
C PHE A 101 -20.42 36.11 6.81
N SER A 102 -19.60 35.18 6.33
CA SER A 102 -19.68 34.60 4.98
C SER A 102 -20.83 33.60 4.82
N GLY A 103 -21.31 32.98 5.91
CA GLY A 103 -22.51 32.13 5.89
C GLY A 103 -23.82 32.88 5.57
N ARG A 104 -23.82 34.22 5.61
CA ARG A 104 -24.97 35.04 5.19
C ARG A 104 -25.01 35.33 3.69
N THR A 105 -23.94 35.02 2.97
CA THR A 105 -23.82 35.19 1.51
C THR A 105 -23.37 33.90 0.83
N ALA A 106 -23.54 32.74 1.46
CA ALA A 106 -23.34 31.45 0.80
C ALA A 106 -24.40 31.35 -0.31
N ALA A 107 -24.00 31.77 -1.50
CA ALA A 107 -24.74 31.64 -2.73
C ALA A 107 -25.17 30.17 -2.87
N ALA A 108 -26.37 29.98 -3.42
CA ALA A 108 -26.98 28.67 -3.65
C ALA A 108 -26.07 27.67 -4.41
N ASP A 109 -25.00 28.16 -5.04
CA ASP A 109 -24.01 27.42 -5.81
C ASP A 109 -23.09 26.49 -5.00
N LEU A 110 -23.15 26.48 -3.66
CA LEU A 110 -22.39 25.54 -2.81
C LEU A 110 -23.27 24.60 -1.98
N ALA A 111 -24.59 24.61 -2.20
CA ALA A 111 -25.48 23.63 -1.60
C ALA A 111 -25.16 22.23 -2.16
N TRP A 112 -25.44 21.16 -1.39
CA TRP A 112 -25.27 19.77 -1.85
C TRP A 112 -26.02 19.46 -3.16
N ASN A 113 -27.01 20.28 -3.53
CA ASN A 113 -27.76 20.21 -4.80
C ASN A 113 -27.29 21.23 -5.85
N SER A 114 -26.05 21.74 -5.75
CA SER A 114 -25.51 22.80 -6.63
C SER A 114 -25.13 22.34 -8.04
N GLY A 115 -25.41 21.08 -8.39
CA GLY A 115 -24.97 20.51 -9.66
C GLY A 115 -23.47 20.22 -9.70
N LEU A 116 -22.79 20.16 -8.55
CA LEU A 116 -21.39 19.73 -8.47
C LEU A 116 -21.20 18.32 -9.08
N ASP A 117 -22.24 17.47 -8.99
CA ASP A 117 -22.31 16.17 -9.65
C ASP A 117 -22.26 16.27 -11.19
N SER A 118 -22.82 17.32 -11.81
CA SER A 118 -22.78 17.48 -13.27
C SER A 118 -21.40 17.87 -13.79
N GLY A 119 -20.61 18.55 -12.96
CA GLY A 119 -19.19 18.80 -13.23
C GLY A 119 -18.34 17.53 -13.11
N LEU A 120 -18.66 16.67 -12.15
CA LEU A 120 -18.00 15.37 -11.95
C LEU A 120 -18.15 14.43 -13.15
N ASP A 121 -19.35 14.34 -13.73
CA ASP A 121 -19.58 13.55 -14.96
C ASP A 121 -18.69 14.05 -16.11
N SER A 122 -18.54 15.36 -16.28
CA SER A 122 -17.69 15.94 -17.34
C SER A 122 -16.21 15.63 -17.15
N VAL A 123 -15.74 15.60 -15.90
CA VAL A 123 -14.37 15.22 -15.57
C VAL A 123 -14.16 13.73 -15.84
N GLU A 124 -15.12 12.89 -15.47
CA GLU A 124 -15.06 11.45 -15.73
C GLU A 124 -14.97 11.15 -17.24
N TYR A 125 -15.79 11.79 -18.07
CA TYR A 125 -15.69 11.67 -19.53
C TYR A 125 -14.33 12.15 -20.07
N SER A 126 -13.78 13.24 -19.53
CA SER A 126 -12.47 13.75 -19.97
C SER A 126 -11.32 12.79 -19.67
N VAL A 127 -11.41 12.03 -18.57
CA VAL A 127 -10.40 11.03 -18.18
C VAL A 127 -10.43 9.83 -19.13
N TYR A 128 -11.62 9.31 -19.46
CA TYR A 128 -11.73 8.22 -20.43
C TYR A 128 -11.27 8.65 -21.82
N GLN A 129 -11.56 9.88 -22.22
CA GLN A 129 -11.09 10.42 -23.50
C GLN A 129 -9.56 10.54 -23.53
N ALA A 130 -8.95 11.10 -22.48
CA ALA A 130 -7.50 11.19 -22.38
C ALA A 130 -6.83 9.80 -22.36
N GLN A 131 -7.46 8.81 -21.74
CA GLN A 131 -6.97 7.43 -21.74
C GLN A 131 -7.07 6.79 -23.13
N ALA A 132 -8.16 7.01 -23.85
CA ALA A 132 -8.33 6.53 -25.22
C ALA A 132 -7.33 7.20 -26.18
N ASP A 133 -7.10 8.50 -26.04
CA ASP A 133 -6.14 9.25 -26.85
C ASP A 133 -4.69 8.82 -26.57
N ALA A 134 -4.36 8.47 -25.31
CA ALA A 134 -3.05 7.93 -24.98
C ALA A 134 -2.81 6.53 -25.57
N LEU A 135 -3.86 5.69 -25.58
CA LEU A 135 -3.80 4.35 -26.18
C LEU A 135 -3.74 4.39 -27.71
N SER A 136 -4.45 5.32 -28.36
CA SER A 136 -4.35 5.50 -29.80
C SER A 136 -2.97 6.04 -30.22
N ALA A 137 -2.42 6.98 -29.45
CA ALA A 137 -1.06 7.47 -29.67
C ALA A 137 0.00 6.37 -29.50
N GLN A 138 -0.23 5.35 -28.65
CA GLN A 138 0.66 4.18 -28.55
C GLN A 138 0.64 3.31 -29.82
N GLY A 139 -0.53 3.16 -30.47
CA GLY A 139 -0.65 2.41 -31.72
C GLY A 139 0.15 3.03 -32.87
N ASP A 140 0.22 4.37 -32.96
CA ASP A 140 0.99 5.06 -34.00
C ASP A 140 2.51 4.78 -33.91
N TRP A 141 3.05 4.55 -32.69
CA TRP A 141 4.45 4.14 -32.53
C TRP A 141 4.71 2.72 -33.05
N GLU A 142 3.73 1.84 -32.95
CA GLU A 142 3.84 0.43 -33.37
C GLU A 142 3.87 0.31 -34.91
N TYR A 143 3.08 1.13 -35.61
CA TYR A 143 3.15 1.24 -37.07
C TYR A 143 4.46 1.89 -37.56
N GLY A 144 4.91 2.97 -36.91
CA GLY A 144 6.18 3.61 -37.28
C GLY A 144 7.40 2.70 -37.05
N LEU A 145 7.35 1.81 -36.07
CA LEU A 145 8.40 0.81 -35.86
C LEU A 145 8.40 -0.27 -36.95
N SER A 146 7.21 -0.69 -37.41
CA SER A 146 7.07 -1.67 -38.51
C SER A 146 7.61 -1.14 -39.84
N ASP A 147 7.37 0.15 -40.15
CA ASP A 147 7.93 0.77 -41.36
C ASP A 147 9.47 0.85 -41.32
N LEU A 148 10.06 1.09 -40.15
CA LEU A 148 11.52 1.08 -39.95
C LEU A 148 12.12 -0.33 -40.04
N GLU A 149 11.39 -1.36 -39.59
CA GLU A 149 11.81 -2.75 -39.78
C GLU A 149 11.80 -3.14 -41.26
N ASP A 150 10.77 -2.78 -42.03
CA ASP A 150 10.70 -3.05 -43.46
C ASP A 150 11.80 -2.33 -44.27
N GLU A 151 12.14 -1.08 -43.92
CA GLU A 151 13.22 -0.32 -44.57
C GLU A 151 14.62 -0.89 -44.23
N SER A 152 14.79 -1.42 -43.01
CA SER A 152 16.03 -2.08 -42.58
C SER A 152 16.28 -3.44 -43.24
N LEU A 153 15.28 -4.04 -43.89
CA LEU A 153 15.40 -5.32 -44.58
C LEU A 153 15.75 -5.15 -46.08
N ASP A 154 15.70 -3.95 -46.66
CA ASP A 154 16.10 -3.68 -48.06
C ASP A 154 17.59 -3.31 -48.20
N PHE A 155 18.49 -4.03 -47.51
CA PHE A 155 19.94 -3.96 -47.74
C PHE A 155 20.37 -4.48 -49.13
N SER A 156 19.42 -4.88 -49.98
CA SER A 156 19.67 -5.45 -51.31
C SER A 156 19.89 -4.40 -52.41
N LYS A 157 19.55 -3.12 -52.18
CA LYS A 157 19.61 -2.06 -53.21
C LYS A 157 20.86 -1.19 -53.24
N ASN A 158 21.84 -1.42 -52.35
CA ASN A 158 23.11 -0.69 -52.35
C ASN A 158 24.32 -1.58 -52.72
N VAL A 159 24.21 -2.34 -53.83
CA VAL A 159 25.34 -2.89 -54.60
C VAL A 159 25.11 -2.63 -56.09
#